data_AF-A0A931S645-F1
#
_entry.id   AF-A0A931S645-F1
#
_cell.length_a   1.000
_cell.length_b   1.000
_cell.length_c   1.000
_cell.angle_alpha   90.00
_cell.angle_beta   90.00
_cell.angle_gamma   90.00
#
_symmetry.space_group_name_H-M   'P 1'
#
loop_
_entity.id
_entity.type
_entity.pdbx_description
1 polymer ?
#
loop_
_entity_poly.entity_id
_entity_poly.type
_entity_poly.pdbx_seq_one_letter_code
_entity_poly.pdbx_strand_id
1 'polypeptide(L)'
;MAIKGAALVLMGLVLIVGERFDAMAQEFYKGKTVTIITPFSPGGTYDSLSRLTANFLPKYIPGEPTIIVQNRSGGGGMIGTRAAYKASPDGLTLLHIPSTFLFQSLLGQVTDIDCPTGPRIQRIRRYCAGYAAG
;
A
#
# COMPACT_ATOMS: atom_id res chain seq x y z
N MET A 1 16.23 35.18 39.36
CA MET A 1 15.80 35.61 38.00
C MET A 1 16.22 34.64 36.88
N ALA A 2 17.21 33.75 37.07
CA ALA A 2 17.69 32.82 36.03
C ALA A 2 16.76 31.62 35.69
N ILE A 3 15.88 31.22 36.60
CA ILE A 3 15.04 30.00 36.45
C ILE A 3 13.86 30.22 35.47
N LYS A 4 13.35 31.46 35.37
CA LYS A 4 12.26 31.80 34.42
C LYS A 4 12.73 31.78 32.95
N GLY A 5 14.00 32.08 32.70
CA GLY A 5 14.59 32.06 31.35
C GLY A 5 14.77 30.64 30.81
N ALA A 6 15.19 29.69 31.66
CA ALA A 6 15.35 28.29 31.27
C ALA A 6 14.01 27.62 30.89
N ALA A 7 12.92 27.96 31.59
CA ALA A 7 11.58 27.45 31.28
C ALA A 7 11.05 27.94 29.92
N LEU A 8 11.33 29.20 29.54
CA LEU A 8 10.97 29.77 28.24
C LEU A 8 11.77 29.15 27.09
N VAL A 9 13.06 28.85 27.31
CA VAL A 9 13.92 28.20 26.31
C VAL A 9 13.50 26.73 26.09
N LEU A 10 13.15 26.01 27.16
CA LEU A 10 12.64 24.64 27.07
C LEU A 10 11.28 24.58 26.35
N MET A 11 10.39 25.54 26.61
CA MET A 11 9.09 25.63 25.94
C MET A 11 9.24 26.01 24.44
N GLY A 12 10.21 26.86 24.10
CA GLY A 12 10.55 27.17 22.72
C GLY A 12 11.14 25.97 21.95
N LEU A 13 11.95 25.14 22.61
CA LEU A 13 12.55 23.95 22.00
C LEU A 13 11.48 22.87 21.70
N VAL A 14 10.46 22.75 22.54
CA VAL A 14 9.34 21.80 22.34
C VAL A 14 8.47 22.19 21.14
N LEU A 15 8.27 23.49 20.89
CA LEU A 15 7.49 23.97 19.74
C LEU A 15 8.17 23.71 18.39
N ILE A 16 9.52 23.77 18.33
CA ILE A 16 10.29 23.54 17.09
C ILE A 16 10.28 22.04 16.68
N VAL A 17 10.08 21.13 17.63
CA VAL A 17 10.02 19.68 17.37
C VAL A 17 8.63 19.25 16.88
N GLY A 18 7.57 19.97 17.25
CA GLY A 18 6.19 19.64 16.86
C GLY A 18 5.88 19.78 15.36
N GLU A 19 6.53 20.72 14.66
CA GLU A 19 6.23 21.01 13.24
C GLU A 19 6.92 20.07 12.24
N ARG A 20 7.81 19.16 12.70
CA ARG A 20 8.60 18.31 11.82
C ARG A 20 7.84 17.08 11.28
N PHE A 21 6.67 16.76 11.82
CA PHE A 21 5.94 15.55 11.45
C PHE A 21 5.12 15.67 10.16
N ASP A 22 4.53 16.84 9.86
CA ASP A 22 3.78 17.06 8.61
C ASP A 22 4.70 17.18 7.38
N ALA A 23 5.92 17.70 7.55
CA ALA A 23 6.85 17.91 6.45
C ALA A 23 7.31 16.60 5.77
N MET A 24 7.41 15.49 6.52
CA MET A 24 7.89 14.22 5.97
C MET A 24 6.87 13.53 5.05
N ALA A 25 5.57 13.70 5.29
CA ALA A 25 4.52 13.13 4.45
C ALA A 25 4.34 13.92 3.15
N GLN A 26 4.48 15.25 3.21
CA GLN A 26 4.39 16.15 2.06
C GLN A 26 5.47 15.92 1.00
N GLU A 27 6.67 15.50 1.42
CA GLU A 27 7.78 15.23 0.50
C GLU A 27 7.74 13.83 -0.14
N PHE A 28 7.20 12.83 0.57
CA PHE A 28 7.37 11.44 0.15
C PHE A 28 6.75 11.14 -1.23
N TYR A 29 5.52 11.60 -1.45
CA TYR A 29 4.76 11.34 -2.68
C TYR A 29 4.99 12.40 -3.78
N LYS A 30 5.70 13.49 -3.47
CA LYS A 30 5.93 14.59 -4.42
C LYS A 30 6.71 14.11 -5.64
N GLY A 31 6.12 14.24 -6.83
CA GLY A 31 6.72 13.80 -8.10
C GLY A 31 6.85 12.29 -8.24
N LYS A 32 6.20 11.50 -7.37
CA LYS A 32 6.14 10.04 -7.49
C LYS A 32 4.94 9.61 -8.32
N THR A 33 5.07 8.43 -8.92
CA THR A 33 3.98 7.75 -9.60
C THR A 33 3.50 6.59 -8.75
N VAL A 34 2.24 6.60 -8.34
CA VAL A 34 1.58 5.49 -7.65
C VAL A 34 0.88 4.62 -8.69
N THR A 35 1.08 3.31 -8.63
CA THR A 35 0.46 2.35 -9.54
C THR A 35 -0.63 1.58 -8.81
N ILE A 36 -1.86 1.62 -9.33
CA ILE A 36 -2.95 0.75 -8.91
C ILE A 36 -2.97 -0.45 -9.85
N ILE A 37 -2.71 -1.64 -9.31
CA ILE A 37 -2.84 -2.90 -10.02
C ILE A 37 -4.28 -3.38 -9.91
N THR A 38 -4.93 -3.56 -11.06
CA THR A 38 -6.28 -4.11 -11.17
C THR A 38 -6.18 -5.48 -11.83
N PRO A 39 -6.49 -6.60 -11.14
CA PRO A 39 -6.31 -7.95 -11.69
C PRO A 39 -7.44 -8.38 -12.63
N PHE A 40 -8.06 -7.42 -13.32
CA PHE A 40 -9.19 -7.61 -14.23
C PHE A 40 -8.96 -6.86 -15.52
N SER A 41 -9.68 -7.27 -16.56
CA SER A 41 -9.60 -6.66 -17.88
C SER A 41 -9.97 -5.17 -17.85
N PRO A 42 -9.35 -4.33 -18.70
CA PRO A 42 -9.74 -2.94 -18.87
C PRO A 42 -11.21 -2.80 -19.26
N GLY A 43 -11.87 -1.71 -18.85
CA GLY A 43 -13.27 -1.43 -19.16
C GLY A 43 -14.31 -2.19 -18.33
N GLY A 44 -13.88 -3.14 -17.48
CA GLY A 44 -14.75 -3.78 -16.50
C GLY A 44 -15.04 -2.87 -15.29
N THR A 45 -15.99 -3.27 -14.44
CA THR A 45 -16.39 -2.51 -13.24
C THR A 45 -15.21 -2.15 -12.34
N TYR A 46 -14.29 -3.09 -12.10
CA TYR A 46 -13.12 -2.85 -11.26
C TYR A 46 -12.10 -1.90 -11.89
N ASP A 47 -11.95 -1.91 -13.22
CA ASP A 47 -11.10 -0.94 -13.93
C ASP A 47 -11.68 0.47 -13.80
N SER A 48 -12.98 0.63 -14.03
CA SER A 48 -13.68 1.90 -13.88
C SER A 48 -13.56 2.46 -12.46
N LEU A 49 -13.74 1.63 -11.43
CA LEU A 49 -13.57 2.04 -10.04
C LEU A 49 -12.10 2.37 -9.70
N SER A 50 -11.14 1.65 -10.27
CA SER A 50 -9.71 1.96 -10.12
C SER A 50 -9.36 3.31 -10.73
N ARG A 51 -9.88 3.61 -11.92
CA ARG A 51 -9.68 4.90 -12.60
C ARG A 51 -10.36 6.05 -11.88
N LEU A 52 -11.56 5.82 -11.35
CA LEU A 52 -12.22 6.76 -10.47
C LEU A 52 -11.32 7.08 -9.27
N THR A 53 -10.81 6.04 -8.60
CA THR A 53 -9.89 6.20 -7.47
C THR A 53 -8.64 6.99 -7.89
N ALA A 54 -8.01 6.64 -9.01
CA ALA A 54 -6.83 7.33 -9.52
C ALA A 54 -7.07 8.82 -9.82
N ASN A 55 -8.29 9.21 -10.20
CA ASN A 55 -8.63 10.61 -10.48
C ASN A 55 -8.89 11.44 -9.21
N PHE A 56 -9.43 10.82 -8.15
CA PHE A 56 -9.83 11.54 -6.93
C PHE A 56 -8.79 11.46 -5.80
N LEU A 57 -8.09 10.33 -5.69
CA LEU A 57 -7.12 10.08 -4.63
C LEU A 57 -5.93 11.07 -4.58
N PRO A 58 -5.40 11.63 -5.69
CA PRO A 58 -4.30 12.59 -5.64
C PRO A 58 -4.61 13.83 -4.78
N LYS A 59 -5.88 14.26 -4.74
CA LYS A 59 -6.33 15.42 -3.94
C LYS A 59 -6.22 15.23 -2.43
N TYR A 60 -6.16 13.97 -2.00
CA TYR A 60 -6.11 13.61 -0.58
C TYR A 60 -4.72 13.13 -0.15
N ILE A 61 -3.80 12.96 -1.11
CA ILE A 61 -2.42 12.58 -0.81
C ILE A 61 -1.56 13.85 -0.87
N PRO A 62 -0.86 14.20 0.21
CA PRO A 62 0.03 15.35 0.19
C PRO A 62 1.17 15.12 -0.83
N GLY A 63 1.42 16.12 -1.68
CA GLY A 63 2.37 16.02 -2.79
C GLY A 63 1.76 15.63 -4.14
N GLU A 64 0.44 15.39 -4.20
CA GLU A 64 -0.35 15.15 -5.42
C GLU A 64 0.34 14.19 -6.41
N PRO A 65 0.60 12.92 -6.01
CA PRO A 65 1.28 11.97 -6.88
C PRO A 65 0.46 11.68 -8.13
N THR A 66 1.15 11.35 -9.22
CA THR A 66 0.48 10.85 -10.43
C THR A 66 0.04 9.41 -10.16
N ILE A 67 -1.26 9.12 -10.28
CA ILE A 67 -1.77 7.77 -10.06
C ILE A 67 -2.14 7.14 -11.39
N ILE A 68 -1.56 5.97 -11.69
CA ILE A 68 -1.81 5.22 -12.91
C ILE A 68 -2.50 3.89 -12.60
N VAL A 69 -3.38 3.44 -13.48
CA VAL A 69 -4.03 2.13 -13.39
C VAL A 69 -3.35 1.17 -14.34
N GLN A 70 -2.90 0.03 -13.82
CA GLN A 70 -2.31 -1.06 -14.59
C GLN A 70 -3.17 -2.33 -14.48
N ASN A 71 -3.77 -2.73 -15.59
CA ASN A 71 -4.55 -3.97 -15.65
C ASN A 71 -3.63 -5.18 -15.83
N ARG A 72 -3.77 -6.17 -14.95
CA ARG A 72 -3.03 -7.44 -14.96
C ARG A 72 -4.02 -8.62 -14.83
N SER A 73 -4.77 -8.87 -15.89
CA SER A 73 -5.79 -9.92 -15.93
C SER A 73 -5.20 -11.34 -16.05
N GLY A 74 -6.02 -12.34 -15.75
CA GLY A 74 -5.71 -13.76 -15.92
C GLY A 74 -5.54 -14.53 -14.61
N GLY A 75 -5.59 -15.86 -14.69
CA GLY A 75 -5.50 -16.77 -13.53
C GLY A 75 -6.55 -16.47 -12.46
N GLY A 76 -7.77 -16.12 -12.87
CA GLY A 76 -8.83 -15.70 -11.95
C GLY A 76 -8.45 -14.52 -11.06
N GLY A 77 -7.53 -13.65 -11.50
CA GLY A 77 -7.02 -12.48 -10.79
C GLY A 77 -5.73 -12.70 -9.98
N MET A 78 -5.25 -13.94 -9.91
CA MET A 78 -4.02 -14.29 -9.18
C MET A 78 -2.77 -13.68 -9.79
N ILE A 79 -2.73 -13.49 -11.12
CA ILE A 79 -1.58 -12.89 -11.80
C ILE A 79 -1.34 -11.46 -11.30
N GLY A 80 -2.39 -10.65 -11.24
CA GLY A 80 -2.28 -9.28 -10.71
C GLY A 80 -1.99 -9.24 -9.21
N THR A 81 -2.58 -10.14 -8.43
CA THR A 81 -2.26 -10.24 -6.99
C THR A 81 -0.80 -10.64 -6.75
N ARG A 82 -0.26 -11.61 -7.49
CA ARG A 82 1.17 -11.99 -7.43
C ARG A 82 2.07 -10.83 -7.87
N ALA A 83 1.66 -10.06 -8.88
CA ALA A 83 2.42 -8.89 -9.34
C ALA A 83 2.48 -7.81 -8.25
N ALA A 84 1.37 -7.51 -7.59
CA ALA A 84 1.32 -6.57 -6.46
C ALA A 84 2.12 -7.09 -5.26
N TYR A 85 2.06 -8.39 -4.98
CA TYR A 85 2.83 -9.01 -3.91
C TYR A 85 4.34 -8.92 -4.13
N LYS A 86 4.80 -9.05 -5.38
CA LYS A 86 6.23 -8.94 -5.75
C LYS A 86 6.72 -7.50 -5.89
N ALA A 87 5.82 -6.52 -5.85
CA ALA A 87 6.19 -5.12 -5.97
C ALA A 87 7.03 -4.65 -4.78
N SER A 88 7.75 -3.55 -4.96
CA SER A 88 8.49 -2.90 -3.88
C SER A 88 7.54 -2.54 -2.73
N PRO A 89 7.89 -2.81 -1.46
CA PRO A 89 7.09 -2.43 -0.30
C PRO A 89 7.31 -0.94 0.04
N ASP A 90 7.23 -0.07 -0.96
CA ASP A 90 7.50 1.37 -0.87
C ASP A 90 6.21 2.21 -0.76
N GLY A 91 5.04 1.57 -0.77
CA GLY A 91 3.75 2.26 -0.72
C GLY A 91 3.37 2.98 -2.01
N LEU A 92 4.12 2.76 -3.11
CA LEU A 92 3.79 3.29 -4.44
C LEU A 92 3.00 2.29 -5.29
N THR A 93 2.84 1.05 -4.83
CA THR A 93 2.01 0.05 -5.49
C THR A 93 0.80 -0.30 -4.63
N LEU A 94 -0.39 -0.11 -5.18
CA LEU A 94 -1.66 -0.45 -4.56
C LEU A 94 -2.33 -1.58 -5.34
N LEU A 95 -3.02 -2.46 -4.63
CA LEU A 95 -3.80 -3.54 -5.23
C LEU A 95 -5.29 -3.26 -5.04
N HIS A 96 -6.04 -3.20 -6.14
CA HIS A 96 -7.49 -3.10 -6.08
C HIS A 96 -8.13 -4.44 -6.45
N ILE A 97 -8.63 -5.14 -5.43
CA ILE A 97 -9.34 -6.42 -5.57
C ILE A 97 -10.67 -6.39 -4.80
N PRO A 98 -11.69 -7.14 -5.25
CA PRO A 98 -12.88 -7.35 -4.45
C PRO A 98 -12.58 -8.17 -3.20
N SER A 99 -13.32 -7.90 -2.12
CA SER A 99 -13.20 -8.62 -0.85
C SER A 99 -13.50 -10.11 -0.98
N THR A 100 -14.27 -10.54 -1.99
CA THR A 100 -14.53 -11.96 -2.29
C THR A 100 -13.26 -12.76 -2.58
N PHE A 101 -12.19 -12.12 -3.07
CA PHE A 101 -10.90 -12.81 -3.27
C PHE A 101 -10.22 -13.21 -1.95
N LEU A 102 -10.48 -12.47 -0.88
CA LEU A 102 -10.01 -12.87 0.45
C LEU A 102 -10.75 -14.13 0.91
N PHE A 103 -12.06 -14.24 0.64
CA PHE A 103 -12.82 -15.46 0.95
C PHE A 103 -12.31 -16.67 0.17
N GLN A 104 -12.01 -16.50 -1.12
CA GLN A 104 -11.38 -17.55 -1.92
C GLN A 104 -10.05 -18.01 -1.30
N SER A 105 -9.27 -17.06 -0.77
CA SER A 105 -7.98 -17.32 -0.11
C SER A 105 -8.16 -18.03 1.24
N LEU A 106 -9.20 -17.67 1.99
CA LEU A 106 -9.54 -18.29 3.27
C LEU A 106 -10.12 -19.70 3.11
N LEU A 107 -10.96 -19.91 2.10
CA LEU A 107 -11.55 -21.21 1.75
C LEU A 107 -10.58 -22.12 1.03
N GLY A 108 -9.34 -21.68 0.82
CA GLY A 108 -8.33 -22.55 0.27
C GLY A 108 -8.39 -22.78 -1.24
N GLN A 109 -9.32 -22.09 -1.90
CA GLN A 109 -9.55 -22.21 -3.34
C GLN A 109 -8.57 -21.37 -4.17
N VAL A 110 -7.71 -20.58 -3.51
CA VAL A 110 -6.55 -19.91 -4.14
C VAL A 110 -5.29 -20.69 -3.76
N THR A 111 -5.13 -21.89 -4.32
CA THR A 111 -4.01 -22.81 -4.03
C THR A 111 -2.65 -22.35 -4.57
N ASP A 112 -2.52 -21.09 -4.99
CA ASP A 112 -1.40 -20.67 -5.81
C ASP A 112 -1.11 -19.17 -5.63
N ILE A 113 -1.30 -18.57 -4.45
CA ILE A 113 -0.33 -17.52 -4.09
C ILE A 113 0.84 -18.32 -3.58
N ASP A 114 1.75 -18.71 -4.49
CA ASP A 114 2.98 -19.44 -4.16
C ASP A 114 3.45 -18.94 -2.80
N CYS A 115 3.41 -19.82 -1.79
CA CYS A 115 3.84 -19.49 -0.44
C CYS A 115 5.16 -18.74 -0.60
N PRO A 116 5.23 -17.47 -0.19
CA PRO A 116 6.31 -16.62 -0.63
C PRO A 116 7.61 -17.12 -0.02
N THR A 117 8.39 -17.85 -0.82
CA THR A 117 9.70 -18.41 -0.42
C THR A 117 10.79 -17.33 -0.38
N GLY A 118 10.44 -16.06 -0.58
CA GLY A 118 11.35 -14.94 -0.49
C GLY A 118 11.86 -14.70 0.94
N PRO A 119 13.14 -14.31 1.12
CA PRO A 119 13.77 -14.19 2.43
C PRO A 119 13.21 -13.05 3.31
N ARG A 120 12.35 -12.17 2.76
CA ARG A 120 11.96 -10.91 3.40
C ARG A 120 10.69 -10.96 4.27
N ILE A 121 9.88 -12.03 4.19
CA ILE A 121 8.63 -12.15 4.98
C ILE A 121 8.56 -13.50 5.71
N GLN A 122 9.58 -13.78 6.53
CA GLN A 122 9.65 -15.03 7.32
C GLN A 122 8.51 -15.16 8.35
N ARG A 123 7.84 -14.05 8.72
CA ARG A 123 6.78 -14.05 9.75
C ARG A 123 5.46 -14.65 9.25
N ILE A 124 5.16 -14.58 7.94
CA ILE A 124 3.96 -15.20 7.32
C ILE A 124 4.17 -16.70 7.04
N ARG A 125 5.43 -17.18 7.09
CA ARG A 125 5.79 -18.58 6.83
C ARG A 125 5.05 -19.59 7.73
N ARG A 126 4.70 -19.21 8.97
CA ARG A 126 3.89 -20.04 9.88
C ARG A 126 2.45 -20.23 9.38
N TYR A 127 1.86 -19.20 8.77
CA TYR A 127 0.51 -19.28 8.21
C TYR A 127 0.47 -20.16 6.97
N CYS A 128 1.52 -20.15 6.14
CA CYS A 128 1.61 -21.02 4.97
C CYS A 128 1.96 -22.48 5.30
N ALA A 129 2.82 -22.73 6.30
CA ALA A 129 3.21 -24.08 6.70
C ALA A 129 2.02 -24.91 7.23
N GLY A 130 1.01 -24.26 7.84
CA GLY A 130 -0.21 -24.93 8.28
C GLY A 130 -1.16 -25.32 7.14
N TYR A 131 -1.00 -24.74 5.95
CA TYR A 131 -1.89 -24.94 4.82
C TYR A 131 -1.37 -25.99 3.81
N ALA A 132 -0.04 -26.16 3.71
CA ALA A 132 0.58 -27.17 2.84
C ALA A 132 0.59 -28.61 3.43
N ALA A 133 0.08 -28.78 4.66
CA ALA A 133 0.05 -30.05 5.37
C ALA A 133 -1.36 -30.68 5.46
N GLY A 134 -2.34 -30.13 4.74
CA GLY A 134 -3.72 -30.63 4.64
C GLY A 134 -4.02 -31.21 3.26
#